data_AF-A0A831WTP9-F1
#
_entry.id   AF-A0A831WTP9-F1
#
_cell.length_a   1.000
_cell.length_b   1.000
_cell.length_c   1.000
_cell.angle_alpha   90.00
_cell.angle_beta   90.00
_cell.angle_gamma   90.00
#
_symmetry.space_group_name_H-M   'P 1'
#
loop_
_entity.id
_entity.type
_entity.pdbx_description
1 polymer ?
#
loop_
_entity_poly.entity_id
_entity_poly.type
_entity_poly.pdbx_seq_one_letter_code
_entity_poly.pdbx_strand_id
1 'polypeptide(L)'
;MDGSLVEKLSDDGKAALVRIGVLTETGRDLMAGCVVFPLVRGATNQVVSLYGRHTERRQHLYLPGPHRGLFNPQGARNTDEVLLTESVIDAAALWSLGLRNVIPVYGTNGFTDEIVGHLQECRIKRAVLLMDSDEAGRAAAREIAARLEQINISARSVELPAKDAAEFVASGQSEERARALIAEPEATRIPQPDQPKVASSDDGSISFAFDTRLYRIRGLSPSGLDRLKVNLRISVGQSFHLDTLDLYQARARFLLNRRPGFAESKSAKSRLS
;
A
#
# COMPACT_ATOMS: atom_id res chain seq x y z
N MET A 1 11.98 2.11 -23.83
CA MET A 1 12.64 3.19 -24.60
C MET A 1 13.41 2.57 -25.74
N ASP A 2 13.44 3.20 -26.91
CA ASP A 2 14.14 2.72 -28.11
C ASP A 2 15.64 3.09 -28.13
N GLY A 3 16.15 3.70 -27.06
CA GLY A 3 17.55 4.12 -26.93
C GLY A 3 17.88 5.47 -27.58
N SER A 4 16.93 6.09 -28.31
CA SER A 4 17.15 7.37 -29.01
C SER A 4 17.15 8.60 -28.09
N LEU A 5 16.97 8.41 -26.78
CA LEU A 5 16.90 9.49 -25.80
C LEU A 5 18.16 10.37 -25.85
N VAL A 6 19.34 9.75 -25.93
CA VAL A 6 20.64 10.46 -25.91
C VAL A 6 20.82 11.35 -27.14
N GLU A 7 20.31 10.92 -28.29
CA GLU A 7 20.46 11.61 -29.58
C GLU A 7 19.61 12.89 -29.69
N LYS A 8 18.55 12.98 -28.88
CA LYS A 8 17.57 14.09 -28.92
C LYS A 8 17.81 15.15 -27.84
N LEU A 9 18.82 14.99 -26.98
CA LEU A 9 19.08 15.88 -25.85
C LEU A 9 20.14 16.93 -26.15
N SER A 10 19.93 18.14 -25.65
CA SER A 10 20.98 19.17 -25.54
C SER A 10 22.06 18.73 -24.55
N ASP A 11 23.21 19.40 -24.57
CA ASP A 11 24.31 19.10 -23.64
C ASP A 11 23.92 19.35 -22.18
N ASP A 12 23.15 20.42 -21.91
CA ASP A 12 22.56 20.68 -20.59
C ASP A 12 21.60 19.55 -20.16
N GLY A 13 20.80 19.05 -21.10
CA GLY A 13 19.90 17.92 -20.86
C GLY A 13 20.65 16.64 -20.50
N LYS A 14 21.74 16.34 -21.22
CA LYS A 14 22.62 15.20 -20.92
C LYS A 14 23.26 15.36 -19.55
N ALA A 15 23.81 16.53 -19.23
CA ALA A 15 24.41 16.80 -17.93
C ALA A 15 23.40 16.66 -16.77
N ALA A 16 22.16 17.09 -16.99
CA ALA A 16 21.08 16.89 -16.01
C ALA A 16 20.76 15.40 -15.82
N LEU A 17 20.67 14.61 -16.89
CA LEU A 17 20.39 13.18 -16.80
C LEU A 17 21.55 12.37 -16.18
N VAL A 18 22.81 12.79 -16.40
CA VAL A 18 23.97 12.21 -15.71
C VAL A 18 23.87 12.47 -14.21
N ARG A 19 23.52 13.71 -13.81
CA ARG A 19 23.40 14.10 -12.40
C ARG A 19 22.35 13.29 -11.63
N ILE A 20 21.25 12.92 -12.29
CA ILE A 20 20.22 12.05 -11.70
C ILE A 20 20.44 10.56 -11.98
N GLY A 21 21.52 10.21 -12.70
CA GLY A 21 21.97 8.86 -12.95
C GLY A 21 21.17 8.06 -13.98
N VAL A 22 20.32 8.72 -14.77
CA VAL A 22 19.64 8.09 -15.92
C VAL A 22 20.64 7.83 -17.05
N LEU A 23 21.59 8.74 -17.24
CA LEU A 23 22.77 8.50 -18.06
C LEU A 23 23.98 8.17 -17.18
N THR A 24 24.83 7.26 -17.64
CA THR A 24 26.15 7.02 -17.06
C THR A 24 27.08 8.21 -17.31
N GLU A 25 28.21 8.29 -16.58
CA GLU A 25 29.25 9.30 -16.84
C GLU A 25 29.80 9.24 -18.28
N THR A 26 29.73 8.05 -18.90
CA THR A 26 30.09 7.81 -20.30
C THR A 26 28.97 8.14 -21.30
N GLY A 27 27.86 8.72 -20.84
CA GLY A 27 26.74 9.16 -21.69
C GLY A 27 25.80 8.05 -22.17
N ARG A 28 25.91 6.83 -21.63
CA ARG A 28 25.02 5.71 -21.99
C ARG A 28 23.76 5.74 -21.14
N ASP A 29 22.62 5.40 -21.73
CA ASP A 29 21.38 5.18 -20.97
C ASP A 29 21.55 3.95 -20.06
N LEU A 30 21.48 4.16 -18.75
CA LEU A 30 21.62 3.11 -17.74
C LEU A 30 20.51 2.05 -17.89
N MET A 31 19.32 2.46 -18.31
CA MET A 31 18.14 1.62 -18.42
C MET A 31 17.93 1.05 -19.83
N ALA A 32 18.90 1.23 -20.73
CA ALA A 32 18.85 0.64 -22.06
C ALA A 32 18.67 -0.89 -21.98
N GLY A 33 17.73 -1.43 -22.77
CA GLY A 33 17.41 -2.86 -22.78
C GLY A 33 16.63 -3.34 -21.55
N CYS A 34 16.10 -2.44 -20.72
CA CYS A 34 15.31 -2.80 -19.54
C CYS A 34 13.81 -2.59 -19.75
N VAL A 35 13.02 -3.43 -19.08
CA VAL A 35 11.68 -3.04 -18.63
C VAL A 35 11.85 -2.13 -17.42
N VAL A 36 11.31 -0.91 -17.49
CA VAL A 36 11.55 0.14 -16.50
C VAL A 36 10.28 0.44 -15.72
N PHE A 37 10.41 0.50 -14.40
CA PHE A 37 9.34 0.84 -13.47
C PHE A 37 9.71 2.09 -12.67
N PRO A 38 8.80 3.08 -12.57
CA PRO A 38 9.03 4.23 -11.71
C PRO A 38 8.89 3.83 -10.24
N LEU A 39 9.80 4.32 -9.40
CA LEU A 39 9.69 4.27 -7.95
C LEU A 39 9.28 5.65 -7.44
N VAL A 40 8.23 5.67 -6.64
CA VAL A 40 7.54 6.91 -6.27
C VAL A 40 7.53 7.15 -4.77
N ARG A 41 7.49 8.41 -4.35
CA ARG A 41 7.22 8.73 -2.94
C ARG A 41 5.76 8.41 -2.60
N GLY A 42 5.53 7.57 -1.59
CA GLY A 42 4.18 7.06 -1.24
C GLY A 42 3.12 8.13 -0.97
N ALA A 43 3.52 9.27 -0.40
CA ALA A 43 2.62 10.38 -0.08
C ALA A 43 2.21 11.23 -1.30
N THR A 44 3.10 11.39 -2.29
CA THR A 44 2.90 12.36 -3.39
C THR A 44 2.81 11.72 -4.77
N ASN A 45 3.11 10.42 -4.89
CA ASN A 45 3.30 9.72 -6.16
C ASN A 45 4.35 10.37 -7.09
N GLN A 46 5.21 11.25 -6.54
CA GLN A 46 6.31 11.83 -7.30
C GLN A 46 7.35 10.75 -7.57
N VAL A 47 7.77 10.60 -8.83
CA VAL A 47 8.88 9.71 -9.20
C VAL A 47 10.17 10.23 -8.58
N VAL A 48 10.85 9.37 -7.83
CA VAL A 48 12.10 9.70 -7.12
C VAL A 48 13.26 8.79 -7.50
N SER A 49 12.96 7.62 -8.07
CA SER A 49 13.96 6.69 -8.61
C SER A 49 13.35 5.83 -9.72
N LEU A 50 14.17 5.03 -10.38
CA LEU A 50 13.78 4.05 -11.38
C LEU A 50 14.37 2.69 -11.04
N TYR A 51 13.58 1.66 -11.28
CA TYR A 51 14.03 0.27 -11.33
C TYR A 51 13.99 -0.22 -12.77
N GLY A 52 15.03 -0.93 -13.21
CA GLY A 52 15.11 -1.59 -14.50
C GLY A 52 15.36 -3.08 -14.36
N ARG A 53 14.61 -3.91 -15.06
CA ARG A 53 14.95 -5.32 -15.28
C ARG A 53 15.46 -5.50 -16.70
N HIS A 54 16.73 -5.84 -16.87
CA HIS A 54 17.30 -6.09 -18.19
C HIS A 54 16.68 -7.34 -18.81
N THR A 55 16.23 -7.24 -20.06
CA THR A 55 15.49 -8.32 -20.74
C THR A 55 16.39 -9.53 -21.06
N GLU A 56 17.61 -9.29 -21.53
CA GLU A 56 18.54 -10.37 -21.90
C GLU A 56 19.42 -10.83 -20.72
N ARG A 57 20.11 -9.90 -20.06
CA ARG A 57 21.07 -10.18 -18.97
C ARG A 57 20.41 -10.58 -17.65
N ARG A 58 19.07 -10.46 -17.53
CA ARG A 58 18.29 -10.71 -16.30
C ARG A 58 18.81 -9.96 -15.06
N GLN A 59 19.49 -8.83 -15.27
CA GLN A 59 20.05 -7.99 -14.22
C GLN A 59 19.00 -7.02 -13.67
N HIS A 60 19.02 -6.80 -12.36
CA HIS A 60 18.31 -5.71 -11.70
C HIS A 60 19.19 -4.45 -11.70
N LEU A 61 18.65 -3.33 -12.19
CA LEU A 61 19.30 -2.03 -12.23
C LEU A 61 18.48 -1.02 -11.44
N TYR A 62 19.18 -0.15 -10.72
CA TYR A 62 18.61 0.97 -9.98
C TYR A 62 19.40 2.23 -10.32
N LEU A 63 18.77 3.40 -10.19
CA LEU A 63 19.53 4.65 -10.26
C LEU A 63 20.61 4.67 -9.15
N PRO A 64 21.77 5.29 -9.41
CA PRO A 64 22.84 5.43 -8.44
C PRO A 64 22.40 6.06 -7.11
N GLY A 65 23.03 5.61 -6.03
CA GLY A 65 22.77 6.06 -4.67
C GLY A 65 21.93 5.07 -3.87
N PRO A 66 21.40 5.49 -2.70
CA PRO A 66 20.56 4.64 -1.87
C PRO A 66 19.30 4.19 -2.60
N HIS A 67 18.75 3.02 -2.25
CA HIS A 67 17.43 2.61 -2.72
C HIS A 67 16.35 3.49 -2.06
N ARG A 68 15.50 4.10 -2.89
CA ARG A 68 14.45 5.04 -2.47
C ARG A 68 13.30 5.08 -3.46
N GLY A 69 12.15 5.53 -2.97
CA GLY A 69 10.86 5.39 -3.62
C GLY A 69 10.27 4.00 -3.35
N LEU A 70 8.99 3.89 -3.68
CA LEU A 70 8.18 2.69 -3.53
C LEU A 70 7.62 2.28 -4.89
N PHE A 71 7.52 0.98 -5.11
CA PHE A 71 6.68 0.45 -6.17
C PHE A 71 5.30 0.12 -5.59
N ASN A 72 4.24 0.43 -6.34
CA ASN A 72 2.85 0.14 -5.96
C ASN A 72 2.46 0.58 -4.52
N PRO A 73 2.71 1.84 -4.08
CA PRO A 73 2.35 2.26 -2.72
C PRO A 73 0.84 2.14 -2.43
N GLN A 74 0.00 2.15 -3.47
CA GLN A 74 -1.44 1.94 -3.35
C GLN A 74 -1.79 0.51 -2.91
N GLY A 75 -0.92 -0.48 -3.16
CA GLY A 75 -1.14 -1.88 -2.76
C GLY A 75 -1.23 -2.07 -1.24
N ALA A 76 -0.65 -1.18 -0.45
CA ALA A 76 -0.78 -1.21 1.01
C ALA A 76 -2.01 -0.43 1.52
N ARG A 77 -2.74 0.29 0.66
CA ARG A 77 -3.92 1.06 1.08
C ARG A 77 -5.17 0.19 1.10
N ASN A 78 -6.05 0.41 2.06
CA ASN A 78 -7.33 -0.29 2.22
C ASN A 78 -7.19 -1.82 2.40
N THR A 79 -6.05 -2.28 2.90
CA THR A 79 -5.80 -3.67 3.28
C THR A 79 -5.09 -3.71 4.62
N ASP A 80 -5.29 -4.78 5.38
CA ASP A 80 -4.54 -5.06 6.60
C ASP A 80 -3.33 -5.99 6.34
N GLU A 81 -3.22 -6.53 5.12
CA GLU A 81 -2.19 -7.50 4.74
C GLU A 81 -1.55 -7.14 3.39
N VAL A 82 -0.24 -7.27 3.33
CA VAL A 82 0.55 -7.11 2.10
C VAL A 82 1.31 -8.38 1.76
N LEU A 83 1.61 -8.53 0.47
CA LEU A 83 2.51 -9.55 -0.05
C LEU A 83 3.86 -8.88 -0.32
N LEU A 84 4.89 -9.29 0.41
CA LEU A 84 6.26 -8.80 0.22
C LEU A 84 7.01 -9.73 -0.71
N THR A 85 7.60 -9.18 -1.78
CA THR A 85 8.41 -9.93 -2.76
C THR A 85 9.84 -9.41 -2.77
N GLU A 86 10.80 -10.20 -3.27
CA GLU A 86 12.22 -9.82 -3.25
C GLU A 86 12.57 -8.66 -4.18
N SER A 87 11.85 -8.53 -5.30
CA SER A 87 12.11 -7.48 -6.28
C SER A 87 10.86 -6.89 -6.90
N VAL A 88 11.03 -5.75 -7.57
CA VAL A 88 9.95 -5.04 -8.28
C VAL A 88 9.37 -5.89 -9.42
N ILE A 89 10.18 -6.72 -10.10
CA ILE A 89 9.63 -7.56 -11.18
C ILE A 89 8.75 -8.69 -10.63
N ASP A 90 9.08 -9.23 -9.45
CA ASP A 90 8.25 -10.22 -8.75
C ASP A 90 6.91 -9.63 -8.32
N ALA A 91 6.95 -8.44 -7.72
CA ALA A 91 5.74 -7.70 -7.38
C ALA A 91 4.91 -7.39 -8.64
N ALA A 92 5.54 -6.92 -9.71
CA ALA A 92 4.84 -6.64 -10.97
C ALA A 92 4.22 -7.90 -11.59
N ALA A 93 4.88 -9.06 -11.48
CA ALA A 93 4.36 -10.33 -11.96
C ALA A 93 3.12 -10.76 -11.18
N LEU A 94 3.19 -10.79 -9.84
CA LEU A 94 2.02 -11.10 -9.00
C LEU A 94 0.89 -10.08 -9.19
N TRP A 95 1.24 -8.81 -9.37
CA TRP A 95 0.27 -7.78 -9.72
C TRP A 95 -0.41 -8.11 -11.06
N SER A 96 0.34 -8.46 -12.10
CA SER A 96 -0.25 -8.86 -13.38
C SER A 96 -1.19 -10.06 -13.28
N LEU A 97 -0.94 -10.95 -12.32
CA LEU A 97 -1.78 -12.11 -12.03
C LEU A 97 -3.09 -11.76 -11.30
N GLY A 98 -3.23 -10.56 -10.71
CA GLY A 98 -4.44 -10.12 -10.00
C GLY A 98 -4.23 -9.82 -8.51
N LEU A 99 -3.04 -10.10 -7.97
CA LEU A 99 -2.70 -9.82 -6.58
C LEU A 99 -2.27 -8.36 -6.42
N ARG A 100 -3.20 -7.49 -6.01
CA ARG A 100 -2.98 -6.03 -5.99
C ARG A 100 -2.20 -5.51 -4.78
N ASN A 101 -2.23 -6.22 -3.66
CA ASN A 101 -1.62 -5.83 -2.38
C ASN A 101 -0.13 -6.21 -2.25
N VAL A 102 0.61 -6.09 -3.35
CA VAL A 102 2.04 -6.47 -3.44
C VAL A 102 2.94 -5.26 -3.25
N ILE A 103 3.99 -5.42 -2.44
CA ILE A 103 5.03 -4.41 -2.20
C ILE A 103 6.39 -5.12 -2.28
N PRO A 104 7.30 -4.72 -3.16
CA PRO A 104 8.62 -5.35 -3.25
C PRO A 104 9.57 -4.79 -2.20
N VAL A 105 10.57 -5.58 -1.85
CA VAL A 105 11.85 -5.11 -1.32
C VAL A 105 12.86 -4.98 -2.47
N TYR A 106 14.07 -4.53 -2.16
CA TYR A 106 15.11 -4.28 -3.15
C TYR A 106 16.29 -5.25 -2.97
N GLY A 107 16.00 -6.55 -2.97
CA GLY A 107 16.93 -7.63 -2.62
C GLY A 107 17.05 -7.87 -1.11
N THR A 108 18.03 -8.68 -0.72
CA THR A 108 18.21 -9.16 0.66
C THR A 108 18.34 -8.07 1.72
N ASN A 109 19.05 -6.97 1.41
CA ASN A 109 19.20 -5.81 2.30
C ASN A 109 18.31 -4.63 1.89
N GLY A 110 17.31 -4.89 1.05
CA GLY A 110 16.50 -3.88 0.37
C GLY A 110 15.21 -3.50 1.08
N PHE A 111 14.99 -3.99 2.30
CA PHE A 111 13.84 -3.59 3.12
C PHE A 111 14.15 -2.25 3.79
N THR A 112 13.83 -1.14 3.11
CA THR A 112 14.23 0.21 3.54
C THR A 112 13.32 0.79 4.62
N ASP A 113 13.79 1.79 5.36
CA ASP A 113 12.95 2.54 6.31
C ASP A 113 11.76 3.23 5.61
N GLU A 114 11.88 3.57 4.33
CA GLU A 114 10.78 4.14 3.55
C GLU A 114 9.64 3.12 3.35
N ILE A 115 9.98 1.84 3.11
CA ILE A 115 8.98 0.77 3.04
C ILE A 115 8.34 0.58 4.42
N VAL A 116 9.15 0.47 5.48
CA VAL A 116 8.68 0.30 6.87
C VAL A 116 7.70 1.42 7.25
N GLY A 117 8.10 2.68 7.02
CA GLY A 117 7.27 3.85 7.31
C GLY A 117 5.95 3.83 6.53
N HIS A 118 5.99 3.47 5.24
CA HIS A 118 4.78 3.36 4.42
C HIS A 118 3.82 2.28 4.93
N LEU A 119 4.33 1.12 5.35
CA LEU A 119 3.51 0.05 5.94
C LEU A 119 2.85 0.51 7.25
N GLN A 120 3.59 1.24 8.11
CA GLN A 120 3.05 1.81 9.35
C GLN A 120 2.00 2.89 9.08
N GLU A 121 2.25 3.80 8.15
CA GLU A 121 1.30 4.85 7.72
C GLU A 121 0.00 4.24 7.20
N CYS A 122 0.11 3.14 6.44
CA CYS A 122 -1.03 2.40 5.93
C CYS A 122 -1.70 1.49 6.98
N ARG A 123 -1.14 1.38 8.19
CA ARG A 123 -1.61 0.53 9.29
C ARG A 123 -1.71 -0.95 8.92
N ILE A 124 -0.74 -1.43 8.13
CA ILE A 124 -0.61 -2.84 7.83
C ILE A 124 -0.44 -3.62 9.14
N LYS A 125 -1.10 -4.78 9.22
CA LYS A 125 -1.07 -5.66 10.39
C LYS A 125 -0.36 -6.99 10.09
N ARG A 126 -0.37 -7.40 8.82
CA ARG A 126 0.18 -8.69 8.38
C ARG A 126 1.00 -8.56 7.11
N ALA A 127 2.01 -9.41 6.97
CA ALA A 127 2.80 -9.53 5.76
C ALA A 127 3.01 -11.00 5.40
N VAL A 128 2.84 -11.33 4.12
CA VAL A 128 3.23 -12.63 3.56
C VAL A 128 4.53 -12.43 2.80
N LEU A 129 5.59 -13.09 3.24
CA LEU A 129 6.93 -12.99 2.66
C LEU A 129 7.06 -14.05 1.56
N LEU A 130 7.10 -13.60 0.30
CA LEU A 130 7.28 -14.38 -0.91
C LEU A 130 8.70 -14.10 -1.47
N MET A 131 9.72 -14.41 -0.67
CA MET A 131 11.13 -14.28 -1.07
C MET A 131 11.54 -15.44 -1.96
N ASP A 132 12.68 -15.33 -2.63
CA ASP A 132 13.21 -16.41 -3.46
C ASP A 132 13.40 -17.70 -2.66
N SER A 133 13.20 -18.85 -3.31
CA SER A 133 13.23 -20.18 -2.68
C SER A 133 14.65 -20.70 -2.36
N ASP A 134 15.64 -19.81 -2.27
CA ASP A 134 17.03 -20.13 -1.97
C ASP A 134 17.42 -19.71 -0.54
N GLU A 135 18.68 -19.96 -0.15
CA GLU A 135 19.11 -19.66 1.23
C GLU A 135 19.21 -18.16 1.51
N ALA A 136 19.52 -17.35 0.49
CA ALA A 136 19.60 -15.92 0.64
C ALA A 136 18.20 -15.32 0.85
N GLY A 137 17.22 -15.76 0.06
CA GLY A 137 15.81 -15.38 0.21
C GLY A 137 15.23 -15.82 1.56
N ARG A 138 15.51 -17.06 2.00
CA ARG A 138 15.11 -17.53 3.34
C ARG A 138 15.75 -16.73 4.47
N ALA A 139 17.03 -16.36 4.34
CA ALA A 139 17.71 -15.53 5.34
C ALA A 139 17.10 -14.12 5.39
N ALA A 140 16.86 -13.50 4.24
CA ALA A 140 16.21 -12.20 4.14
C ALA A 140 14.79 -12.23 4.73
N ALA A 141 14.02 -13.28 4.48
CA ALA A 141 12.69 -13.44 5.06
C ALA A 141 12.72 -13.44 6.60
N ARG A 142 13.70 -14.11 7.21
CA ARG A 142 13.88 -14.11 8.68
C ARG A 142 14.20 -12.72 9.22
N GLU A 143 15.08 -11.98 8.56
CA GLU A 143 15.43 -10.61 8.95
C GLU A 143 14.25 -9.64 8.81
N ILE A 144 13.55 -9.70 7.68
CA ILE A 144 12.36 -8.88 7.42
C ILE A 144 11.27 -9.18 8.45
N ALA A 145 11.01 -10.46 8.75
CA ALA A 145 10.05 -10.86 9.76
C ALA A 145 10.38 -10.28 11.14
N ALA A 146 11.64 -10.37 11.57
CA ALA A 146 12.09 -9.82 12.85
C ALA A 146 11.91 -8.29 12.92
N ARG A 147 12.16 -7.58 11.82
CA ARG A 147 11.99 -6.13 11.78
C ARG A 147 10.51 -5.70 11.70
N LEU A 148 9.67 -6.49 11.04
CA LEU A 148 8.22 -6.28 11.03
C LEU A 148 7.61 -6.52 12.42
N GLU A 149 8.10 -7.51 13.16
CA GLU A 149 7.65 -7.78 14.53
C GLU A 149 7.91 -6.59 15.47
N GLN A 150 9.07 -5.94 15.35
CA GLN A 150 9.41 -4.73 16.13
C GLN A 150 8.40 -3.58 15.97
N ILE A 151 7.64 -3.57 14.87
CA ILE A 151 6.61 -2.57 14.59
C ILE A 151 5.18 -3.14 14.64
N ASN A 152 5.00 -4.32 15.26
CA ASN A 152 3.72 -5.02 15.44
C ASN A 152 3.04 -5.44 14.12
N ILE A 153 3.83 -5.81 13.11
CA ILE A 153 3.33 -6.44 11.88
C ILE A 153 3.68 -7.93 11.94
N SER A 154 2.65 -8.78 11.97
CA SER A 154 2.85 -10.23 11.93
C SER A 154 3.32 -10.65 10.55
N ALA A 155 4.40 -11.42 10.46
CA ALA A 155 4.93 -11.88 9.19
C ALA A 155 4.97 -13.41 9.12
N ARG A 156 4.73 -13.97 7.94
CA ARG A 156 4.97 -15.39 7.66
C ARG A 156 5.55 -15.57 6.27
N SER A 157 6.40 -16.57 6.13
CA SER A 157 6.97 -16.93 4.83
C SER A 157 6.11 -17.95 4.11
N VAL A 158 5.97 -17.80 2.81
CA VAL A 158 5.35 -18.78 1.91
C VAL A 158 6.31 -19.01 0.74
N GLU A 159 6.67 -20.26 0.52
CA GLU A 159 7.45 -20.63 -0.66
C GLU A 159 6.49 -20.95 -1.82
N LEU A 160 6.71 -20.29 -2.95
CA LEU A 160 6.02 -20.64 -4.19
C LEU A 160 6.72 -21.86 -4.82
N PRO A 161 6.00 -22.72 -5.58
CA PRO A 161 6.59 -23.85 -6.29
C PRO A 161 7.33 -23.40 -7.57
N ALA A 162 8.24 -22.43 -7.42
CA ALA A 162 9.12 -21.88 -8.45
C ALA A 162 10.29 -21.18 -7.73
N LYS A 163 11.31 -20.75 -8.49
CA LYS A 163 12.44 -20.03 -7.91
C LYS A 163 12.03 -18.71 -7.25
N ASP A 164 11.24 -17.93 -7.96
CA ASP A 164 10.77 -16.60 -7.58
C ASP A 164 9.34 -16.38 -8.09
N ALA A 165 8.72 -15.27 -7.69
CA ALA A 165 7.33 -15.00 -8.06
C ALA A 165 7.17 -14.69 -9.56
N ALA A 166 8.18 -14.09 -10.19
CA ALA A 166 8.17 -13.86 -11.63
C ALA A 166 8.18 -15.18 -12.42
N GLU A 167 9.00 -16.15 -12.03
CA GLU A 167 9.06 -17.49 -12.62
C GLU A 167 7.77 -18.27 -12.36
N PHE A 168 7.21 -18.17 -11.14
CA PHE A 168 5.92 -18.75 -10.81
C PHE A 168 4.84 -18.28 -11.80
N VAL A 169 4.70 -16.97 -12.02
CA VAL A 169 3.73 -16.41 -12.98
C VAL A 169 4.06 -16.80 -14.41
N ALA A 170 5.34 -16.73 -14.81
CA ALA A 170 5.77 -17.07 -16.17
C ALA A 170 5.53 -18.55 -16.54
N SER A 171 5.46 -19.44 -15.54
CA SER A 171 5.12 -20.85 -15.72
C SER A 171 3.62 -21.11 -15.97
N GLY A 172 2.79 -20.05 -16.06
CA GLY A 172 1.36 -20.15 -16.40
C GLY A 172 0.46 -20.46 -15.21
N GLN A 173 0.89 -20.16 -13.98
CA GLN A 173 0.08 -20.35 -12.78
C GLN A 173 -1.07 -19.34 -12.71
N SER A 174 -2.19 -19.73 -12.09
CA SER A 174 -3.39 -18.90 -11.99
C SER A 174 -3.45 -18.10 -10.69
N GLU A 175 -4.28 -17.05 -10.67
CA GLU A 175 -4.56 -16.24 -9.49
C GLU A 175 -5.09 -17.11 -8.34
N GLU A 176 -5.99 -18.04 -8.63
CA GLU A 176 -6.61 -18.94 -7.65
C GLU A 176 -5.55 -19.80 -6.98
N ARG A 177 -4.59 -20.34 -7.75
CA ARG A 177 -3.50 -21.14 -7.20
C ARG A 177 -2.56 -20.32 -6.33
N ALA A 178 -2.22 -19.10 -6.75
CA ALA A 178 -1.41 -18.21 -5.93
C ALA A 178 -2.12 -17.89 -4.60
N ARG A 179 -3.42 -17.55 -4.65
CA ARG A 179 -4.24 -17.30 -3.46
C ARG A 179 -4.35 -18.51 -2.55
N ALA A 180 -4.47 -19.72 -3.11
CA ALA A 180 -4.53 -20.94 -2.33
C ALA A 180 -3.22 -21.22 -1.57
N LEU A 181 -2.06 -20.98 -2.20
CA LEU A 181 -0.75 -21.10 -1.55
C LEU A 181 -0.53 -20.03 -0.48
N ILE A 182 -1.02 -18.82 -0.75
CA ILE A 182 -0.89 -17.68 0.16
C ILE A 182 -1.86 -17.81 1.31
N ALA A 183 -3.04 -18.42 1.19
CA ALA A 183 -4.04 -18.44 2.24
C ALA A 183 -3.49 -19.01 3.58
N GLU A 184 -3.80 -18.34 4.69
CA GLU A 184 -3.53 -18.89 6.02
C GLU A 184 -4.49 -20.05 6.31
N PRO A 185 -4.00 -21.14 6.92
CA PRO A 185 -4.88 -22.10 7.57
C PRO A 185 -5.70 -21.39 8.64
N GLU A 186 -7.01 -21.62 8.66
CA GLU A 186 -7.94 -20.97 9.59
C GLU A 186 -7.54 -21.18 11.07
N ALA A 187 -6.84 -22.28 11.36
CA ALA A 187 -6.33 -22.66 12.67
C ALA A 187 -5.22 -21.75 13.24
N THR A 188 -4.49 -21.00 12.40
CA THR A 188 -3.41 -20.10 12.85
C THR A 188 -3.85 -18.65 13.01
N ARG A 189 -5.14 -18.36 12.78
CA ARG A 189 -5.66 -17.00 12.81
C ARG A 189 -5.83 -16.52 14.25
N ILE A 190 -4.96 -15.60 14.69
CA ILE A 190 -5.17 -14.90 15.96
C ILE A 190 -6.47 -14.07 15.83
N PRO A 191 -7.44 -14.20 16.76
CA PRO A 191 -8.67 -13.43 16.70
C PRO A 191 -8.36 -11.94 16.63
N GLN A 192 -8.69 -11.30 15.51
CA GLN A 192 -8.64 -9.85 15.44
C GLN A 192 -9.80 -9.28 16.26
N PRO A 193 -9.62 -8.15 16.96
CA PRO A 193 -10.74 -7.45 17.55
C PRO A 193 -11.76 -7.14 16.45
N ASP A 194 -13.04 -7.44 16.73
CA ASP A 194 -14.13 -7.31 15.76
C ASP A 194 -14.07 -5.93 15.09
N GLN A 195 -13.78 -5.93 13.79
CA GLN A 195 -13.98 -4.73 13.00
C GLN A 195 -15.48 -4.44 12.98
N PRO A 196 -15.90 -3.19 13.20
CA PRO A 196 -17.31 -2.86 13.23
C PRO A 196 -17.90 -3.18 11.85
N LYS A 197 -18.85 -4.12 11.81
CA LYS A 197 -19.51 -4.53 10.56
C LYS A 197 -20.18 -3.31 9.93
N VAL A 198 -19.72 -2.95 8.74
CA VAL A 198 -20.25 -1.81 7.98
C VAL A 198 -21.39 -2.29 7.10
N ALA A 199 -22.55 -1.66 7.21
CA ALA A 199 -23.73 -1.92 6.40
C ALA A 199 -24.10 -0.68 5.57
N SER A 200 -24.22 -0.86 4.27
CA SER A 200 -24.78 0.14 3.36
C SER A 200 -26.29 -0.06 3.23
N SER A 201 -27.05 1.02 3.13
CA SER A 201 -28.50 1.01 2.91
C SER A 201 -28.85 1.64 1.56
N ASP A 202 -30.00 1.27 0.99
CA ASP A 202 -30.47 1.74 -0.32
C ASP A 202 -30.63 3.26 -0.43
N ASP A 203 -30.74 3.94 0.72
CA ASP A 203 -30.80 5.39 0.83
C ASP A 203 -29.42 6.09 0.81
N GLY A 204 -28.35 5.33 0.48
CA GLY A 204 -26.98 5.82 0.44
C GLY A 204 -26.37 6.08 1.82
N SER A 205 -26.98 5.58 2.91
CA SER A 205 -26.40 5.65 4.23
C SER A 205 -25.45 4.48 4.52
N ILE A 206 -24.38 4.77 5.25
CA ILE A 206 -23.43 3.78 5.76
C ILE A 206 -23.59 3.74 7.27
N SER A 207 -23.79 2.56 7.85
CA SER A 207 -23.93 2.38 9.30
C SER A 207 -22.96 1.34 9.81
N PHE A 208 -22.42 1.53 11.01
CA PHE A 208 -21.58 0.54 11.68
C PHE A 208 -21.69 0.69 13.20
N ALA A 209 -21.49 -0.41 13.92
CA ALA A 209 -21.56 -0.42 15.39
C ALA A 209 -20.17 -0.66 15.97
N PHE A 210 -19.77 0.18 16.91
CA PHE A 210 -18.55 0.00 17.68
C PHE A 210 -18.91 0.02 19.16
N ASP A 211 -18.78 -1.14 19.82
CA ASP A 211 -19.23 -1.34 21.20
C ASP A 211 -20.70 -0.90 21.37
N THR A 212 -21.03 -0.01 22.32
CA THR A 212 -22.40 0.46 22.56
C THR A 212 -22.87 1.57 21.61
N ARG A 213 -22.07 1.95 20.61
CA ARG A 213 -22.30 3.11 19.73
C ARG A 213 -22.69 2.68 18.33
N LEU A 214 -23.83 3.16 17.84
CA LEU A 214 -24.26 3.01 16.46
C LEU A 214 -23.97 4.27 15.67
N TYR A 215 -23.13 4.16 14.65
CA TYR A 215 -22.77 5.23 13.72
C TYR A 215 -23.63 5.09 12.47
N ARG A 216 -24.14 6.22 11.96
CA ARG A 216 -24.84 6.32 10.68
C ARG A 216 -24.36 7.57 9.94
N ILE A 217 -23.82 7.37 8.76
CA ILE A 217 -23.26 8.40 7.89
C ILE A 217 -24.15 8.55 6.66
N ARG A 218 -24.51 9.78 6.31
CA ARG A 218 -25.22 10.12 5.07
C ARG A 218 -24.50 11.25 4.33
N GLY A 219 -24.68 11.32 3.01
CA GLY A 219 -24.09 12.36 2.16
C GLY A 219 -22.85 11.93 1.38
N LEU A 220 -22.47 10.64 1.45
CA LEU A 220 -21.47 10.03 0.59
C LEU A 220 -22.17 9.37 -0.60
N SER A 221 -22.65 10.16 -1.56
CA SER A 221 -23.19 9.60 -2.80
C SER A 221 -22.13 9.60 -3.91
N PRO A 222 -22.07 8.55 -4.77
CA PRO A 222 -21.17 8.51 -5.92
C PRO A 222 -21.37 9.70 -6.88
N SER A 223 -22.59 10.24 -6.92
CA SER A 223 -23.03 11.32 -7.82
C SER A 223 -22.85 12.73 -7.24
N GLY A 224 -22.36 12.86 -6.01
CA GLY A 224 -22.34 14.11 -5.23
C GLY A 224 -20.97 14.51 -4.68
N LEU A 225 -19.88 14.05 -5.32
CA LEU A 225 -18.50 14.33 -4.94
C LEU A 225 -18.16 15.84 -4.89
N ASP A 226 -18.97 16.71 -5.50
CA ASP A 226 -18.81 18.17 -5.45
C ASP A 226 -19.08 18.77 -4.06
N ARG A 227 -19.79 18.06 -3.19
CA ARG A 227 -20.02 18.47 -1.80
C ARG A 227 -19.60 17.35 -0.87
N LEU A 228 -18.32 17.33 -0.49
CA LEU A 228 -17.75 16.46 0.56
C LEU A 228 -18.26 16.84 1.97
N LYS A 229 -19.58 16.96 2.15
CA LYS A 229 -20.26 17.21 3.42
C LYS A 229 -21.01 15.96 3.84
N VAL A 230 -20.70 15.45 5.02
CA VAL A 230 -21.35 14.26 5.57
C VAL A 230 -22.09 14.58 6.85
N ASN A 231 -23.25 13.96 7.03
CA ASN A 231 -23.98 13.99 8.29
C ASN A 231 -23.65 12.71 9.05
N LEU A 232 -23.04 12.85 10.23
CA LEU A 232 -22.68 11.76 11.12
C LEU A 232 -23.63 11.75 12.30
N ARG A 233 -24.42 10.67 12.42
CA ARG A 233 -25.23 10.39 13.61
C ARG A 233 -24.56 9.30 14.43
N ILE A 234 -24.38 9.54 15.72
CA ILE A 234 -23.89 8.55 16.70
C ILE A 234 -25.01 8.32 17.73
N SER A 235 -25.41 7.08 17.96
CA SER A 235 -26.48 6.74 18.92
C SER A 235 -25.95 5.77 19.98
N VAL A 236 -26.35 5.95 21.24
CA VAL A 236 -26.08 5.05 22.38
C VAL A 236 -27.39 4.87 23.13
N GLY A 237 -27.95 3.65 23.09
CA GLY A 237 -29.31 3.41 23.61
C GLY A 237 -30.33 4.32 22.94
N GLN A 238 -31.02 5.15 23.73
CA GLN A 238 -31.99 6.13 23.24
C GLN A 238 -31.41 7.53 22.98
N SER A 239 -30.15 7.78 23.38
CA SER A 239 -29.50 9.07 23.15
C SER A 239 -28.81 9.09 21.79
N PHE A 240 -28.78 10.24 21.13
CA PHE A 240 -28.01 10.42 19.91
C PHE A 240 -27.37 11.80 19.82
N HIS A 241 -26.28 11.88 19.05
CA HIS A 241 -25.62 13.09 18.62
C HIS A 241 -25.60 13.13 17.10
N LEU A 242 -25.82 14.31 16.51
CA LEU A 242 -25.77 14.54 15.07
C LEU A 242 -24.78 15.67 14.79
N ASP A 243 -23.82 15.40 13.92
CA ASP A 243 -22.83 16.36 13.46
C ASP A 243 -22.81 16.44 11.93
N THR A 244 -22.42 17.59 11.39
CA THR A 244 -22.25 17.81 9.96
C THR A 244 -20.80 18.16 9.68
N LEU A 245 -20.06 17.21 9.10
CA LEU A 245 -18.64 17.36 8.80
C LEU A 245 -18.45 17.83 7.36
N ASP A 246 -17.74 18.94 7.18
CA ASP A 246 -17.28 19.41 5.87
C ASP A 246 -15.82 18.96 5.64
N LEU A 247 -15.64 17.94 4.81
CA LEU A 247 -14.32 17.33 4.58
C LEU A 247 -13.40 18.20 3.70
N TYR A 248 -13.91 19.31 3.12
CA TYR A 248 -13.06 20.29 2.42
C TYR A 248 -12.16 21.07 3.37
N GLN A 249 -12.60 21.34 4.61
CA GLN A 249 -11.84 22.19 5.53
C GLN A 249 -10.81 21.38 6.33
N ALA A 250 -9.52 21.76 6.22
CA ALA A 250 -8.39 21.10 6.89
C ALA A 250 -8.54 20.99 8.43
N ARG A 251 -9.28 21.91 9.06
CA ARG A 251 -9.55 21.93 10.50
C ARG A 251 -10.56 20.86 10.94
N ALA A 252 -11.52 20.51 10.08
CA ALA A 252 -12.50 19.45 10.34
C ALA A 252 -11.87 18.04 10.24
N ARG A 253 -10.86 17.86 9.37
CA ARG A 253 -10.07 16.62 9.31
C ARG A 253 -9.28 16.37 10.60
N PHE A 254 -8.82 17.44 11.26
CA PHE A 254 -8.03 17.36 12.50
C PHE A 254 -8.88 17.10 13.75
N LEU A 255 -10.15 17.51 13.78
CA LEU A 255 -11.06 17.28 14.91
C LEU A 255 -11.47 15.80 15.07
N LEU A 256 -11.34 14.99 14.01
CA LEU A 256 -11.55 13.54 14.07
C LEU A 256 -10.55 12.84 15.02
N ASN A 257 -9.38 13.44 15.27
CA ASN A 257 -8.30 12.88 16.08
C ASN A 257 -8.30 13.34 17.55
N ARG A 258 -9.23 14.21 17.97
CA ARG A 258 -9.32 14.67 19.36
C ARG A 258 -10.76 14.76 19.83
N ARG A 259 -11.24 13.69 20.46
CA ARG A 259 -12.02 13.66 21.73
C ARG A 259 -12.56 12.25 22.03
N PRO A 260 -11.85 11.42 22.80
CA PRO A 260 -12.51 10.50 23.73
C PRO A 260 -12.84 11.31 24.99
N GLY A 261 -14.02 11.92 25.02
CA GLY A 261 -14.41 12.78 26.15
C GLY A 261 -15.88 13.15 26.07
N PHE A 262 -16.67 12.45 26.86
CA PHE A 262 -18.06 12.76 27.20
C PHE A 262 -18.16 14.24 27.63
N ALA A 263 -19.19 14.96 27.16
CA ALA A 263 -19.58 16.23 27.74
C ALA A 263 -21.10 16.25 27.91
N GLU A 264 -21.50 16.51 29.15
CA GLU A 264 -22.84 16.50 29.70
C GLU A 264 -23.83 17.43 28.97
N SER A 265 -25.09 17.00 29.01
CA SER A 265 -26.34 17.77 28.93
C SER A 265 -26.41 19.02 28.03
N LYS A 266 -27.28 18.97 27.02
CA LYS A 266 -28.38 19.93 26.90
C LYS A 266 -29.67 19.21 26.52
N SER A 267 -30.60 19.17 27.47
CA SER A 267 -32.00 18.80 27.26
C SER A 267 -32.63 19.75 26.24
N ALA A 268 -33.11 19.22 25.12
CA ALA A 268 -33.94 19.98 24.19
C ALA A 268 -35.38 19.98 24.72
N LYS A 269 -35.80 21.14 25.23
CA LYS A 269 -37.16 21.43 25.68
C LYS A 269 -38.18 21.09 24.61
N SER A 270 -39.29 20.48 25.03
CA SER A 270 -40.54 20.45 24.28
C SER A 270 -40.98 21.89 23.95
N ARG A 271 -41.50 22.07 22.74
CA ARG A 271 -42.57 23.03 22.49
C ARG A 271 -43.57 22.37 21.55
N LEU A 272 -44.76 22.16 22.11
CA LEU A 272 -46.02 22.08 21.39
C LEU A 272 -46.20 23.34 20.54
N SER A 273 -46.72 23.14 19.34
CA SER A 273 -47.82 23.93 18.77
C SER A 273 -48.56 23.02 17.80
#